data_AF-A0A419EAG2-F1
#
_entry.id   AF-A0A419EAG2-F1
#
_cell.length_a   1.000
_cell.length_b   1.000
_cell.length_c   1.000
_cell.angle_alpha   90.00
_cell.angle_beta   90.00
_cell.angle_gamma   90.00
#
_symmetry.space_group_name_H-M   'P 1'
#
loop_
_entity.id
_entity.type
_entity.pdbx_description
1 polymer ?
#
loop_
_entity_poly.entity_id
_entity_poly.type
_entity_poly.pdbx_seq_one_letter_code
_entity_poly.pdbx_strand_id
1 'polypeptide(L)'
;MNKKTIATLIALFVLIFTSCTTRMEKKEPVVLQTSASLVEMSLEDLTVDSELIVIGKITTTFPSYWMRQNEKDVQDATLDEILADDGWLFTDSILAITDVIKGVPEDSIIRVRTFIGKTAEIQVYNSSEPEYQEERVYLLFLEKDTGPTQIVEPGDYIANGAIQGVCEIIDGKTVSCCGEEWEINELIAHIRQTLRSFFGPHLDNPLGNGELVSLDEAQARLSFTIPLPDGFAVKEVWVSPEEVASDDQSVAIQFENDLLLIIHQLANEPNWNGTVSSAPELAKISVNGHNGLGANPGVTFVAGKEYPYPGSVAWWMNGLDITLYSDTLYLEELLKIAETVH
;
A
#
# COMPACT_ATOMS: atom_id res chain seq x y z
N MET A 1 -7.11 -37.09 70.96
CA MET A 1 -5.94 -37.01 70.04
C MET A 1 -5.01 -35.92 70.56
N ASN A 2 -3.71 -36.20 70.77
CA ASN A 2 -2.77 -35.22 71.33
C ASN A 2 -2.50 -34.11 70.31
N LYS A 3 -2.39 -32.85 70.75
CA LYS A 3 -2.04 -31.69 69.91
C LYS A 3 -0.80 -31.92 69.05
N LYS A 4 0.17 -32.70 69.55
CA LYS A 4 1.36 -33.12 68.78
C LYS A 4 1.00 -33.99 67.58
N THR A 5 0.07 -34.92 67.73
CA THR A 5 -0.36 -35.83 66.66
C THR A 5 -1.13 -35.10 65.55
N ILE A 6 -1.91 -34.07 65.90
CA ILE A 6 -2.63 -33.22 64.93
C ILE A 6 -1.64 -32.38 64.12
N ALA A 7 -0.64 -31.77 64.77
CA ALA A 7 0.37 -30.96 64.09
C ALA A 7 1.21 -31.79 63.09
N THR A 8 1.56 -33.02 63.45
CA THR A 8 2.31 -33.92 62.55
C THR A 8 1.47 -34.34 61.33
N LEU A 9 0.16 -34.59 61.52
CA LEU A 9 -0.75 -34.91 60.42
C LEU A 9 -0.94 -33.74 59.46
N ILE A 10 -1.07 -32.51 59.98
CA ILE A 10 -1.18 -31.30 59.14
C ILE A 10 0.11 -31.07 58.35
N ALA A 11 1.28 -31.19 58.99
CA ALA A 11 2.56 -31.03 58.30
C ALA A 11 2.76 -32.09 57.20
N LEU A 12 2.36 -33.34 57.45
CA LEU A 12 2.41 -34.41 56.45
C LEU A 12 1.42 -34.15 55.31
N PHE A 13 0.22 -33.65 55.60
CA PHE A 13 -0.78 -33.31 54.59
C PHE A 13 -0.33 -32.14 53.71
N VAL A 14 0.32 -31.12 54.28
CA VAL A 14 0.92 -30.01 53.53
C VAL A 14 2.09 -30.49 52.66
N LEU A 15 2.94 -31.39 53.18
CA LEU A 15 4.03 -32.01 52.41
C LEU A 15 3.51 -32.88 51.26
N ILE A 16 2.46 -33.67 51.49
CA ILE A 16 1.84 -34.48 50.44
C ILE A 16 1.15 -33.59 49.41
N PHE A 17 0.44 -32.53 49.82
CA PHE A 17 -0.19 -31.59 48.88
C PHE A 17 0.80 -30.73 48.10
N THR A 18 1.94 -30.35 48.70
CA THR A 18 3.04 -29.67 47.98
C THR A 18 3.86 -30.62 47.12
N SER A 19 3.82 -31.93 47.38
CA SER A 19 4.41 -32.95 46.50
C SER A 19 3.43 -33.42 45.41
N CYS A 20 2.13 -33.21 45.61
CA CYS A 20 1.04 -33.48 44.68
C CYS A 20 0.57 -32.24 43.92
N THR A 21 1.31 -31.13 43.94
CA THR A 21 1.28 -30.20 42.81
C THR A 21 1.85 -30.96 41.62
N THR A 22 0.93 -31.64 40.94
CA THR A 22 1.00 -32.16 39.58
C THR A 22 2.33 -31.85 38.92
N ARG A 23 3.22 -32.85 38.94
CA ARG A 23 4.25 -32.98 37.90
C ARG A 23 3.47 -33.21 36.61
N MET A 24 2.92 -32.12 36.04
CA MET A 24 2.42 -32.13 34.68
C MET A 24 3.65 -32.51 33.86
N GLU A 25 3.62 -33.70 33.27
CA GLU A 25 4.59 -34.03 32.24
C GLU A 25 4.49 -32.91 31.21
N LYS A 26 5.57 -32.13 31.10
CA LYS A 26 5.67 -31.07 30.12
C LYS A 26 5.75 -31.75 28.77
N LYS A 27 4.60 -31.94 28.13
CA LYS A 27 4.50 -32.50 26.80
C LYS A 27 5.32 -31.61 25.86
N GLU A 28 6.20 -32.21 25.08
CA GLU A 28 6.95 -31.45 24.08
C GLU A 28 5.97 -30.91 23.02
N PRO A 29 6.18 -29.68 22.53
CA PRO A 29 5.31 -29.10 21.53
C PRO A 29 5.42 -29.89 20.21
N VAL A 30 4.31 -29.94 19.47
CA VAL A 30 4.30 -30.43 18.10
C VAL A 30 5.02 -29.41 17.23
N VAL A 31 6.09 -29.83 16.56
CA VAL A 31 6.85 -28.96 15.67
C VAL A 31 6.42 -29.22 14.22
N LEU A 32 5.87 -28.19 13.59
CA LEU A 32 5.53 -28.16 12.19
C LEU A 32 6.58 -27.33 11.45
N GLN A 33 7.19 -27.92 10.44
CA GLN A 33 8.11 -27.23 9.55
C GLN A 33 7.55 -27.31 8.14
N THR A 34 7.29 -26.15 7.56
CA THR A 34 6.92 -26.04 6.15
C THR A 34 8.11 -25.45 5.39
N SER A 35 8.33 -25.98 4.20
CA SER A 35 9.30 -25.45 3.26
C SER A 35 8.67 -25.50 1.89
N ALA A 36 8.59 -24.35 1.23
CA ALA A 36 8.15 -24.24 -0.14
C ALA A 36 9.20 -23.46 -0.93
N SER A 37 9.37 -23.82 -2.20
CA SER A 37 10.05 -22.93 -3.15
C SER A 37 9.00 -21.98 -3.67
N LEU A 38 9.09 -20.71 -3.29
CA LEU A 38 8.29 -19.66 -3.90
C LEU A 38 8.93 -19.27 -5.23
N VAL A 39 8.10 -18.94 -6.22
CA VAL A 39 8.57 -18.21 -7.39
C VAL A 39 8.96 -16.81 -6.90
N GLU A 40 10.14 -16.37 -7.30
CA GLU A 40 10.62 -15.03 -6.96
C GLU A 40 9.68 -14.00 -7.62
N MET A 41 9.15 -13.09 -6.80
CA MET A 41 8.40 -11.94 -7.28
C MET A 41 9.37 -10.81 -7.57
N SER A 42 9.24 -10.19 -8.74
CA SER A 42 9.99 -8.97 -9.02
C SER A 42 9.50 -7.82 -8.14
N LEU A 43 10.32 -6.79 -7.98
CA LEU A 43 9.92 -5.57 -7.29
C LEU A 43 8.71 -4.92 -7.99
N GLU A 44 8.64 -5.03 -9.31
CA GLU A 44 7.52 -4.59 -10.10
C GLU A 44 6.24 -5.37 -9.78
N ASP A 45 6.31 -6.71 -9.71
CA ASP A 45 5.17 -7.55 -9.34
C ASP A 45 4.66 -7.20 -7.94
N LEU A 46 5.55 -7.12 -6.95
CA LEU A 46 5.20 -6.70 -5.59
C LEU A 46 4.56 -5.32 -5.57
N THR A 47 5.10 -4.38 -6.35
CA THR A 47 4.59 -3.01 -6.43
C THR A 47 3.18 -2.98 -7.04
N VAL A 48 2.94 -3.72 -8.11
CA VAL A 48 1.68 -3.74 -8.85
C VAL A 48 0.60 -4.49 -8.06
N ASP A 49 0.93 -5.63 -7.48
CA ASP A 49 -0.04 -6.53 -6.86
C ASP A 49 -0.43 -6.12 -5.43
N SER A 50 0.45 -5.42 -4.71
CA SER A 50 0.15 -5.01 -3.33
C SER A 50 -1.02 -4.02 -3.26
N GLU A 51 -1.93 -4.22 -2.33
CA GLU A 51 -3.02 -3.26 -2.06
C GLU A 51 -2.52 -2.04 -1.28
N LEU A 52 -1.53 -2.24 -0.40
CA LEU A 52 -0.94 -1.19 0.43
C LEU A 52 0.59 -1.31 0.42
N ILE A 53 1.29 -0.20 0.24
CA ILE A 53 2.75 -0.12 0.39
C ILE A 53 3.07 1.00 1.37
N VAL A 54 3.70 0.66 2.48
CA VAL A 54 3.90 1.59 3.60
C VAL A 54 5.29 1.48 4.20
N ILE A 55 5.71 2.57 4.85
CA ILE A 55 6.83 2.55 5.80
C ILE A 55 6.24 2.69 7.19
N GLY A 56 6.66 1.83 8.11
CA GLY A 56 6.18 1.87 9.47
C GLY A 56 7.09 1.17 10.45
N LYS A 57 6.79 1.38 11.73
CA LYS A 57 7.52 0.78 12.86
C LYS A 57 6.68 -0.30 13.51
N ILE A 58 7.25 -1.46 13.73
CA ILE A 58 6.60 -2.52 14.52
C ILE A 58 6.70 -2.13 16.00
N THR A 59 5.55 -1.96 16.64
CA THR A 59 5.45 -1.45 18.02
C THR A 59 5.16 -2.55 19.03
N THR A 60 4.50 -3.62 18.60
CA THR A 60 4.11 -4.73 19.47
C THR A 60 3.93 -5.98 18.63
N THR A 61 4.48 -7.09 19.09
CA THR A 61 4.20 -8.42 18.53
C THR A 61 3.45 -9.23 19.59
N PHE A 62 2.24 -9.67 19.28
CA PHE A 62 1.43 -10.44 20.21
C PHE A 62 1.92 -11.89 20.33
N PRO A 63 1.60 -12.58 21.44
CA PRO A 63 1.80 -14.02 21.51
C PRO A 63 1.08 -14.73 20.36
N SER A 64 1.74 -15.74 19.79
CA SER A 64 1.14 -16.54 18.72
C SER A 64 -0.11 -17.26 19.21
N TYR A 65 -1.07 -17.41 18.31
CA TYR A 65 -2.35 -18.01 18.60
C TYR A 65 -2.66 -19.07 17.55
N TRP A 66 -3.07 -20.26 17.99
CA TRP A 66 -3.57 -21.31 17.10
C TRP A 66 -5.07 -21.37 17.22
N MET A 67 -5.76 -21.26 16.10
CA MET A 67 -7.19 -21.51 16.07
C MET A 67 -7.58 -22.37 14.88
N ARG A 68 -8.61 -23.17 15.12
CA ARG A 68 -9.34 -23.89 14.09
C ARG A 68 -10.66 -23.19 13.80
N GLN A 69 -11.23 -23.38 12.61
CA GLN A 69 -12.52 -22.78 12.23
C GLN A 69 -13.69 -23.09 13.19
N ASN A 70 -13.56 -24.10 14.07
CA ASN A 70 -14.55 -24.44 15.08
C ASN A 70 -14.25 -23.86 16.49
N GLU A 71 -13.33 -22.89 16.59
CA GLU A 71 -12.91 -22.20 17.82
C GLU A 71 -12.33 -23.11 18.92
N LYS A 72 -11.92 -24.33 18.55
CA LYS A 72 -11.32 -25.26 19.50
C LYS A 72 -9.91 -24.79 19.88
N ASP A 73 -9.62 -24.74 21.17
CA ASP A 73 -8.29 -24.41 21.69
C ASP A 73 -7.28 -25.53 21.38
N VAL A 74 -6.03 -25.15 21.15
CA VAL A 74 -4.92 -26.07 20.89
C VAL A 74 -4.70 -27.08 22.01
N GLN A 75 -4.99 -26.72 23.26
CA GLN A 75 -4.86 -27.61 24.42
C GLN A 75 -5.81 -28.80 24.37
N ASP A 76 -6.95 -28.63 23.72
CA ASP A 76 -7.98 -29.66 23.56
C ASP A 76 -7.86 -30.40 22.22
N ALA A 77 -6.98 -29.94 21.32
CA ALA A 77 -6.80 -30.49 19.99
C ALA A 77 -6.02 -31.82 20.00
N THR A 78 -6.49 -32.78 19.20
CA THR A 78 -5.74 -34.00 18.90
C THR A 78 -4.67 -33.72 17.83
N LEU A 79 -3.68 -34.60 17.71
CA LEU A 79 -2.64 -34.43 16.69
C LEU A 79 -3.22 -34.37 15.27
N ASP A 80 -4.22 -35.19 14.96
CA ASP A 80 -4.88 -35.18 13.65
C ASP A 80 -5.60 -33.86 13.38
N GLU A 81 -6.11 -33.19 14.42
CA GLU A 81 -6.74 -31.87 14.28
C GLU A 81 -5.71 -30.74 14.13
N ILE A 82 -4.54 -30.89 14.76
CA ILE A 82 -3.42 -29.94 14.62
C ILE A 82 -2.83 -30.00 13.20
N LEU A 83 -2.80 -31.19 12.61
CA LEU A 83 -2.26 -31.44 11.27
C LEU A 83 -3.29 -31.24 10.14
N ALA A 84 -4.53 -30.90 10.47
CA ALA A 84 -5.59 -30.69 9.49
C ALA A 84 -5.48 -29.30 8.83
N ASP A 85 -5.91 -29.21 7.57
CA ASP A 85 -5.84 -27.98 6.76
C ASP A 85 -6.75 -26.83 7.24
N ASP A 86 -7.49 -27.01 8.34
CA ASP A 86 -8.42 -26.04 8.91
C ASP A 86 -7.94 -25.42 10.25
N GLY A 87 -6.73 -25.78 10.71
CA GLY A 87 -6.07 -25.19 11.88
C GLY A 87 -4.89 -24.31 11.48
N TRP A 88 -4.86 -23.07 11.98
CA TRP A 88 -3.84 -22.07 11.61
C TRP A 88 -3.18 -21.51 12.87
N LEU A 89 -1.85 -21.54 12.91
CA LEU A 89 -1.06 -20.79 13.88
C LEU A 89 -0.63 -19.49 13.23
N PHE A 90 -0.94 -18.37 13.87
CA PHE A 90 -0.54 -17.05 13.40
C PHE A 90 -0.02 -16.17 14.52
N THR A 91 0.73 -15.14 14.14
CA THR A 91 1.25 -14.12 15.03
C THR A 91 0.89 -12.75 14.45
N ASP A 92 0.24 -11.93 15.27
CA ASP A 92 -0.17 -10.59 14.89
C ASP A 92 0.86 -9.57 15.42
N SER A 93 1.24 -8.62 14.56
CA SER A 93 2.11 -7.50 14.91
C SER A 93 1.43 -6.17 14.61
N ILE A 94 1.61 -5.18 15.49
CA ILE A 94 1.08 -3.83 15.30
C ILE A 94 2.14 -2.95 14.64
N LEU A 95 1.80 -2.45 13.45
CA LEU A 95 2.58 -1.50 12.68
C LEU A 95 2.01 -0.09 12.84
N ALA A 96 2.83 0.83 13.35
CA ALA A 96 2.54 2.26 13.30
C ALA A 96 3.07 2.83 11.97
N ILE A 97 2.19 3.27 11.09
CA ILE A 97 2.51 3.79 9.77
C ILE A 97 3.11 5.20 9.91
N THR A 98 4.26 5.41 9.29
CA THR A 98 4.93 6.71 9.22
C THR A 98 4.86 7.33 7.83
N ASP A 99 4.76 6.52 6.78
CA ASP A 99 4.62 6.99 5.41
C ASP A 99 3.81 5.99 4.58
N VAL A 100 3.08 6.49 3.60
CA VAL A 100 2.24 5.70 2.68
C VAL A 100 2.73 5.95 1.26
N ILE A 101 3.14 4.87 0.59
CA ILE A 101 3.67 4.91 -0.79
C ILE A 101 2.57 4.55 -1.80
N LYS A 102 1.71 3.58 -1.47
CA LYS A 102 0.57 3.13 -2.29
C LYS A 102 -0.60 2.74 -1.40
N GLY A 103 -1.82 3.03 -1.84
CA GLY A 103 -3.06 2.65 -1.14
C GLY A 103 -3.47 3.64 -0.06
N VAL A 104 -4.60 3.39 0.59
CA VAL A 104 -5.07 4.18 1.74
C VAL A 104 -5.34 3.22 2.89
N PRO A 105 -4.56 3.26 3.98
CA PRO A 105 -4.83 2.44 5.14
C PRO A 105 -6.09 2.93 5.86
N GLU A 106 -6.86 2.02 6.47
CA GLU A 106 -8.06 2.39 7.24
C GLU A 106 -7.71 3.20 8.51
N ASP A 107 -6.55 2.93 9.10
CA ASP A 107 -5.99 3.66 10.25
C ASP A 107 -4.47 3.81 10.09
N SER A 108 -3.91 4.80 10.76
CA SER A 108 -2.47 5.01 10.94
C SER A 108 -1.76 3.88 11.72
N ILE A 109 -2.53 3.02 12.37
CA ILE A 109 -2.04 1.84 13.09
C ILE A 109 -2.77 0.63 12.51
N ILE A 110 -2.02 -0.30 11.92
CA ILE A 110 -2.57 -1.50 11.31
C ILE A 110 -1.97 -2.75 11.94
N ARG A 111 -2.69 -3.85 11.82
CA ARG A 111 -2.24 -5.18 12.21
C ARG A 111 -1.74 -5.97 11.00
N VAL A 112 -0.50 -6.44 11.09
CA VAL A 112 0.13 -7.30 10.09
C VAL A 112 0.27 -8.71 10.67
N ARG A 113 -0.25 -9.70 9.96
CA ARG A 113 -0.29 -11.10 10.38
C ARG A 113 0.79 -11.92 9.66
N THR A 114 1.39 -12.87 10.39
CA THR A 114 2.31 -13.89 9.85
C THR A 114 1.86 -15.28 10.27
N PHE A 115 2.17 -16.30 9.47
CA PHE A 115 1.72 -17.68 9.70
C PHE A 115 2.81 -18.56 10.33
N ILE A 116 3.60 -17.95 11.22
CA ILE A 116 4.62 -18.61 12.04
C ILE A 116 4.42 -18.27 13.51
N GLY A 117 5.08 -19.03 14.38
CA GLY A 117 5.11 -18.73 15.80
C GLY A 117 5.13 -19.96 16.69
N LYS A 118 4.84 -19.75 17.98
CA LYS A 118 4.90 -20.80 19.00
C LYS A 118 3.91 -20.60 20.13
N THR A 119 3.30 -21.70 20.55
CA THR A 119 2.57 -21.86 21.82
C THR A 119 3.29 -22.88 22.70
N ALA A 120 2.68 -23.30 23.82
CA ALA A 120 3.23 -24.39 24.62
C ALA A 120 3.03 -25.77 23.96
N GLU A 121 2.07 -25.86 23.05
CA GLU A 121 1.58 -27.09 22.42
C GLU A 121 2.04 -27.25 20.97
N ILE A 122 2.22 -26.16 20.23
CA ILE A 122 2.60 -26.16 18.81
C ILE A 122 3.71 -25.14 18.54
N GLN A 123 4.58 -25.47 17.61
CA GLN A 123 5.52 -24.53 17.01
C GLN A 123 5.51 -24.67 15.49
N VAL A 124 5.35 -23.55 14.77
CA VAL A 124 5.39 -23.52 13.31
C VAL A 124 6.61 -22.73 12.85
N TYR A 125 7.40 -23.35 11.98
CA TYR A 125 8.53 -22.74 11.30
C TYR A 125 8.30 -22.75 9.79
N ASN A 126 8.42 -21.57 9.19
CA ASN A 126 8.39 -21.40 7.73
C ASN A 126 9.45 -20.36 7.36
N SER A 127 10.46 -20.77 6.57
CA SER A 127 11.54 -19.87 6.15
C SER A 127 11.08 -18.80 5.17
N SER A 128 9.90 -18.96 4.58
CA SER A 128 9.31 -18.01 3.64
C SER A 128 8.44 -16.96 4.33
N GLU A 129 8.19 -17.06 5.62
CA GLU A 129 7.36 -16.11 6.36
C GLU A 129 8.22 -15.06 7.07
N PRO A 130 7.79 -13.79 7.14
CA PRO A 130 8.51 -12.77 7.86
C PRO A 130 8.42 -12.96 9.38
N GLU A 131 9.51 -12.64 10.07
CA GLU A 131 9.54 -12.48 11.52
C GLU A 131 9.87 -11.03 11.85
N TYR A 132 8.89 -10.32 12.40
CA TYR A 132 9.04 -8.92 12.74
C TYR A 132 9.70 -8.74 14.10
N GLN A 133 10.63 -7.79 14.18
CA GLN A 133 11.23 -7.38 15.44
C GLN A 133 10.59 -6.07 15.90
N GLU A 134 10.22 -6.03 17.18
CA GLU A 134 9.74 -4.80 17.80
C GLU A 134 10.79 -3.69 17.71
N GLU A 135 10.29 -2.46 17.63
CA GLU A 135 11.05 -1.23 17.52
C GLU A 135 11.85 -1.05 16.22
N ARG A 136 11.73 -1.96 15.26
CA ARG A 136 12.31 -1.84 13.91
C ARG A 136 11.36 -1.18 12.93
N VAL A 137 11.96 -0.56 11.90
CA VAL A 137 11.25 0.12 10.82
C VAL A 137 11.35 -0.73 9.55
N TYR A 138 10.23 -0.85 8.84
CA TYR A 138 10.12 -1.67 7.64
C TYR A 138 9.43 -0.88 6.53
N LEU A 139 9.83 -1.14 5.29
CA LEU A 139 9.00 -0.95 4.10
C LEU A 139 8.26 -2.27 3.83
N LEU A 140 6.93 -2.22 3.77
CA LEU A 140 6.08 -3.38 3.64
C LEU A 140 5.19 -3.28 2.40
N PHE A 141 5.18 -4.36 1.63
CA PHE A 141 4.25 -4.64 0.54
C PHE A 141 3.15 -5.54 1.10
N LEU A 142 1.91 -5.05 1.16
CA LEU A 142 0.83 -5.64 1.92
C LEU A 142 -0.40 -5.94 1.04
N GLU A 143 -1.06 -7.05 1.36
CA GLU A 143 -2.37 -7.47 0.86
C GLU A 143 -3.33 -7.65 2.03
N LYS A 144 -4.63 -7.47 1.81
CA LYS A 144 -5.65 -7.72 2.83
C LYS A 144 -5.67 -9.18 3.24
N ASP A 145 -5.82 -9.43 4.54
CA ASP A 145 -6.09 -10.78 5.05
C ASP A 145 -7.50 -11.22 4.63
N THR A 146 -7.59 -11.89 3.48
CA THR A 146 -8.80 -12.52 2.94
C THR A 146 -8.82 -14.03 3.13
N GLY A 147 -7.85 -14.56 3.88
CA GLY A 147 -7.66 -15.99 4.08
C GLY A 147 -8.67 -16.60 5.06
N PRO A 148 -8.58 -17.91 5.32
CA PRO A 148 -9.42 -18.59 6.32
C PRO A 148 -9.33 -17.97 7.72
N THR A 149 -8.22 -17.31 8.06
CA THR A 149 -8.03 -16.58 9.31
C THR A 149 -8.96 -15.38 9.44
N GLN A 150 -9.43 -14.81 8.32
CA GLN A 150 -10.39 -13.71 8.33
C GLN A 150 -11.72 -14.10 9.02
N ILE A 151 -12.14 -15.36 8.87
CA ILE A 151 -13.39 -15.88 9.44
C ILE A 151 -13.33 -15.96 10.96
N VAL A 152 -12.12 -16.20 11.47
CA VAL A 152 -11.88 -16.55 12.86
C VAL A 152 -11.53 -15.31 13.68
N GLU A 153 -10.56 -14.55 13.20
CA GLU A 153 -10.17 -13.27 13.78
C GLU A 153 -9.65 -12.39 12.64
N PRO A 154 -10.49 -11.51 12.06
CA PRO A 154 -10.15 -10.74 10.87
C PRO A 154 -8.82 -10.02 11.06
N GLY A 155 -7.75 -10.38 10.34
CA GLY A 155 -6.54 -9.55 10.28
C GLY A 155 -6.76 -8.36 9.36
N ASP A 156 -5.90 -7.34 9.43
CA ASP A 156 -6.00 -6.21 8.51
C ASP A 156 -5.21 -6.55 7.24
N TYR A 157 -3.94 -6.92 7.39
CA TYR A 157 -3.02 -7.20 6.29
C TYR A 157 -2.09 -8.39 6.54
N ILE A 158 -1.59 -8.97 5.45
CA ILE A 158 -0.47 -9.92 5.38
C ILE A 158 0.60 -9.38 4.42
N ALA A 159 1.84 -9.88 4.53
CA ALA A 159 2.90 -9.50 3.60
C ALA A 159 2.69 -10.17 2.22
N ASN A 160 2.65 -9.36 1.17
CA ASN A 160 2.57 -9.86 -0.21
C ASN A 160 3.85 -10.64 -0.56
N GLY A 161 3.72 -11.80 -1.21
CA GLY A 161 4.86 -12.66 -1.50
C GLY A 161 5.58 -13.19 -0.25
N ALA A 162 4.93 -13.13 0.91
CA ALA A 162 5.45 -13.50 2.23
C ALA A 162 6.72 -12.71 2.60
N ILE A 163 7.85 -13.35 2.87
CA ILE A 163 9.12 -12.67 3.20
C ILE A 163 9.57 -11.70 2.10
N GLN A 164 9.15 -11.92 0.85
CA GLN A 164 9.51 -11.06 -0.27
C GLN A 164 8.88 -9.67 -0.18
N GLY A 165 7.75 -9.53 0.51
CA GLY A 165 7.11 -8.23 0.73
C GLY A 165 7.71 -7.40 1.87
N VAL A 166 8.83 -7.82 2.46
CA VAL A 166 9.36 -7.22 3.69
C VAL A 166 10.79 -6.73 3.52
N CYS A 167 10.98 -5.44 3.78
CA CYS A 167 12.25 -4.74 3.66
C CYS A 167 12.59 -4.03 4.99
N GLU A 168 13.53 -4.57 5.79
CA GLU A 168 13.98 -3.90 7.03
C GLU A 168 14.85 -2.69 6.69
N ILE A 169 14.53 -1.53 7.28
CA ILE A 169 15.27 -0.29 7.05
C ILE A 169 16.29 -0.10 8.18
N ILE A 170 17.57 -0.05 7.82
CA ILE A 170 18.70 0.16 8.72
C ILE A 170 19.55 1.31 8.17
N ASP A 171 19.71 2.38 8.95
CA ASP A 171 20.52 3.55 8.60
C ASP A 171 20.20 4.16 7.22
N GLY A 172 18.91 4.18 6.86
CA GLY A 172 18.41 4.74 5.59
C GLY A 172 18.52 3.78 4.40
N LYS A 173 18.96 2.54 4.63
CA LYS A 173 19.12 1.51 3.61
C LYS A 173 18.21 0.32 3.87
N THR A 174 17.95 -0.45 2.82
CA THR A 174 17.27 -1.74 2.92
C THR A 174 17.87 -2.72 1.94
N VAL A 175 17.68 -4.01 2.21
CA VAL A 175 17.89 -5.07 1.22
C VAL A 175 16.52 -5.47 0.70
N SER A 176 16.30 -5.38 -0.61
CA SER A 176 15.07 -5.84 -1.24
C SER A 176 14.97 -7.37 -1.15
N CYS A 177 13.79 -7.92 -1.42
CA CYS A 177 13.59 -9.38 -1.45
C CYS A 177 14.49 -10.12 -2.44
N CYS A 178 14.92 -9.44 -3.51
CA CYS A 178 15.83 -9.97 -4.53
C CYS A 178 17.31 -9.93 -4.08
N GLY A 179 17.59 -9.49 -2.84
CA GLY A 179 18.93 -9.41 -2.28
C GLY A 179 19.73 -8.19 -2.74
N GLU A 180 19.08 -7.22 -3.37
CA GLU A 180 19.71 -5.97 -3.80
C GLU A 180 19.68 -4.94 -2.66
N GLU A 181 20.79 -4.26 -2.42
CA GLU A 181 20.85 -3.15 -1.46
C GLU A 181 20.38 -1.86 -2.13
N TRP A 182 19.48 -1.15 -1.45
CA TRP A 182 18.93 0.12 -1.89
C TRP A 182 19.07 1.19 -0.81
N GLU A 183 19.37 2.42 -1.23
CA GLU A 183 19.02 3.59 -0.43
C GLU A 183 17.49 3.74 -0.43
N ILE A 184 16.88 3.97 0.74
CA ILE A 184 15.42 3.92 0.85
C ILE A 184 14.71 4.91 -0.07
N ASN A 185 15.27 6.11 -0.25
CA ASN A 185 14.68 7.13 -1.11
C ASN A 185 14.74 6.75 -2.60
N GLU A 186 15.78 6.02 -3.02
CA GLU A 186 15.92 5.52 -4.39
C GLU A 186 14.89 4.41 -4.64
N LEU A 187 14.69 3.51 -3.67
CA LEU A 187 13.68 2.47 -3.75
C LEU A 187 12.26 3.05 -3.82
N ILE A 188 11.94 4.03 -2.96
CA ILE A 188 10.65 4.72 -3.01
C ILE A 188 10.44 5.41 -4.36
N ALA A 189 11.46 6.09 -4.88
CA ALA A 189 11.38 6.73 -6.20
C ALA A 189 11.14 5.70 -7.31
N HIS A 190 11.80 4.55 -7.24
CA HIS A 190 11.59 3.45 -8.18
C HIS A 190 10.16 2.88 -8.08
N ILE A 191 9.66 2.58 -6.88
CA ILE A 191 8.28 2.10 -6.65
C ILE A 191 7.28 3.11 -7.24
N ARG A 192 7.46 4.41 -6.96
CA ARG A 192 6.59 5.46 -7.51
C ARG A 192 6.65 5.53 -9.02
N GLN A 193 7.84 5.40 -9.62
CA GLN A 193 7.99 5.36 -11.06
C GLN A 193 7.27 4.15 -11.68
N THR A 194 7.36 2.98 -11.04
CA THR A 194 6.64 1.77 -11.47
C THR A 194 5.13 1.95 -11.35
N LEU A 195 4.64 2.54 -10.26
CA LEU A 195 3.20 2.85 -10.13
C LEU A 195 2.73 3.83 -11.20
N ARG A 196 3.55 4.84 -11.53
CA ARG A 196 3.26 5.79 -12.61
C ARG A 196 3.20 5.12 -13.98
N SER A 197 4.12 4.20 -14.28
CA SER A 197 4.14 3.53 -15.59
C SER A 197 2.95 2.58 -15.78
N PHE A 198 2.47 1.95 -14.70
CA PHE A 198 1.34 1.02 -14.72
C PHE A 198 -0.03 1.70 -14.58
N PHE A 199 -0.15 2.75 -13.76
CA PHE A 199 -1.44 3.32 -13.35
C PHE A 199 -1.59 4.83 -13.60
N GLY A 200 -0.51 5.55 -13.83
CA GLY A 200 -0.57 6.97 -14.20
C GLY A 200 -1.00 7.16 -15.67
N PRO A 201 -1.34 8.39 -16.09
CA PRO A 201 -1.26 8.73 -17.51
C PRO A 201 0.16 8.38 -17.95
N HIS A 202 0.31 7.48 -18.94
CA HIS A 202 1.61 6.96 -19.35
C HIS A 202 2.62 8.10 -19.48
N LEU A 203 3.53 8.31 -18.53
CA LEU A 203 4.45 9.47 -18.59
C LEU A 203 5.40 9.38 -19.79
N ASP A 204 5.64 8.17 -20.29
CA ASP A 204 6.40 7.95 -21.52
C ASP A 204 5.68 8.54 -22.75
N ASN A 205 4.35 8.63 -22.69
CA ASN A 205 3.50 9.28 -23.69
C ASN A 205 2.14 9.67 -23.07
N PRO A 206 2.00 10.86 -22.46
CA PRO A 206 0.80 11.23 -21.73
C PRO A 206 -0.47 11.30 -22.60
N LEU A 207 -0.29 11.35 -23.93
CA LEU A 207 -1.36 11.36 -24.92
C LEU A 207 -1.63 9.96 -25.52
N GLY A 208 -0.87 8.94 -25.14
CA GLY A 208 -0.94 7.56 -25.68
C GLY A 208 -0.36 7.40 -27.08
N ASN A 209 -0.63 8.34 -27.99
CA ASN A 209 -0.10 8.39 -29.36
C ASN A 209 0.64 9.70 -29.69
N GLY A 210 0.97 10.50 -28.68
CA GLY A 210 1.69 11.77 -28.86
C GLY A 210 3.12 11.55 -29.35
N GLU A 211 3.61 12.53 -30.10
CA GLU A 211 4.99 12.59 -30.59
C GLU A 211 5.81 13.54 -29.70
N LEU A 212 6.97 13.07 -29.23
CA LEU A 212 7.89 13.88 -28.44
C LEU A 212 8.58 14.91 -29.35
N VAL A 213 8.35 16.19 -29.09
CA VAL A 213 8.82 17.32 -29.92
C VAL A 213 9.35 18.46 -29.06
N SER A 214 9.89 19.50 -29.70
CA SER A 214 10.18 20.77 -29.01
C SER A 214 8.90 21.59 -28.77
N LEU A 215 8.92 22.50 -27.79
CA LEU A 215 7.81 23.41 -27.53
C LEU A 215 7.45 24.27 -28.76
N ASP A 216 8.48 24.78 -29.48
CA ASP A 216 8.28 25.58 -30.69
C ASP A 216 7.60 24.79 -31.81
N GLU A 217 7.96 23.51 -31.96
CA GLU A 217 7.34 22.61 -32.94
C GLU A 217 5.89 22.28 -32.56
N ALA A 218 5.62 21.97 -31.30
CA ALA A 218 4.26 21.78 -30.81
C ALA A 218 3.40 23.03 -31.09
N GLN A 219 3.92 24.21 -30.78
CA GLN A 219 3.22 25.48 -31.02
C GLN A 219 2.96 25.75 -32.53
N ALA A 220 3.82 25.27 -33.42
CA ALA A 220 3.64 25.41 -34.86
C ALA A 220 2.59 24.42 -35.44
N ARG A 221 2.39 23.27 -34.80
CA ARG A 221 1.42 22.24 -35.22
C ARG A 221 0.01 22.49 -34.74
N LEU A 222 -0.12 23.07 -33.54
CA LEU A 222 -1.41 23.26 -32.89
C LEU A 222 -2.17 24.45 -33.48
N SER A 223 -3.49 24.31 -33.55
CA SER A 223 -4.40 25.38 -33.98
C SER A 223 -4.66 26.44 -32.89
N PHE A 224 -4.08 26.25 -31.70
CA PHE A 224 -4.18 27.12 -30.53
C PHE A 224 -2.81 27.50 -29.96
N THR A 225 -2.78 28.61 -29.24
CA THR A 225 -1.62 29.00 -28.41
C THR A 225 -1.60 28.15 -27.16
N ILE A 226 -0.46 27.53 -26.84
CA ILE A 226 -0.29 26.72 -25.64
C ILE A 226 -0.19 27.68 -24.43
N PRO A 227 -1.19 27.72 -23.53
CA PRO A 227 -1.07 28.49 -22.31
C PRO A 227 -0.12 27.79 -21.34
N LEU A 228 0.80 28.54 -20.73
CA LEU A 228 1.82 28.00 -19.82
C LEU A 228 1.77 28.69 -18.46
N PRO A 229 2.07 27.98 -17.36
CA PRO A 229 2.20 28.60 -16.05
C PRO A 229 3.50 29.41 -15.95
N ASP A 230 3.45 30.53 -15.23
CA ASP A 230 4.61 31.39 -15.01
C ASP A 230 5.70 30.70 -14.16
N GLY A 231 6.95 30.78 -14.63
CA GLY A 231 8.13 30.40 -13.84
C GLY A 231 8.48 28.91 -13.84
N PHE A 232 7.82 28.10 -14.67
CA PHE A 232 8.12 26.67 -14.79
C PHE A 232 9.00 26.37 -16.00
N ALA A 233 10.06 25.60 -15.79
CA ALA A 233 10.94 25.13 -16.86
C ALA A 233 10.36 23.87 -17.50
N VAL A 234 10.21 23.89 -18.82
CA VAL A 234 9.74 22.75 -19.61
C VAL A 234 10.84 21.71 -19.71
N LYS A 235 10.49 20.45 -19.41
CA LYS A 235 11.36 19.28 -19.55
C LYS A 235 11.08 18.55 -20.86
N GLU A 236 9.83 18.16 -21.09
CA GLU A 236 9.40 17.36 -22.25
C GLU A 236 8.03 17.84 -22.78
N VAL A 237 7.81 17.70 -24.09
CA VAL A 237 6.56 18.10 -24.78
C VAL A 237 6.12 17.00 -25.73
N TRP A 238 4.89 16.52 -25.56
CA TRP A 238 4.24 15.60 -26.47
C TRP A 238 3.10 16.31 -27.17
N VAL A 239 3.01 16.18 -28.49
CA VAL A 239 1.92 16.76 -29.29
C VAL A 239 1.23 15.66 -30.07
N SER A 240 -0.07 15.83 -30.35
CA SER A 240 -0.79 14.93 -31.24
C SER A 240 -0.13 14.83 -32.63
N PRO A 241 -0.20 13.67 -33.30
CA PRO A 241 0.31 13.51 -34.67
C PRO A 241 -0.29 14.53 -35.64
N GLU A 242 0.44 14.86 -36.71
CA GLU A 242 0.03 15.89 -37.68
C GLU A 242 -1.29 15.56 -38.41
N GLU A 243 -1.67 14.28 -38.47
CA GLU A 243 -2.90 13.84 -39.13
C GLU A 243 -4.16 14.00 -38.26
N VAL A 244 -4.02 14.32 -36.97
CA VAL A 244 -5.15 14.54 -36.07
C VAL A 244 -5.90 15.80 -36.48
N ALA A 245 -7.23 15.71 -36.55
CA ALA A 245 -8.09 16.82 -36.92
C ALA A 245 -7.90 17.99 -35.94
N SER A 246 -8.00 19.23 -36.44
CA SER A 246 -7.70 20.42 -35.64
C SER A 246 -8.53 20.51 -34.36
N ASP A 247 -9.75 20.00 -34.36
CA ASP A 247 -10.67 20.00 -33.21
C ASP A 247 -10.45 18.87 -32.20
N ASP A 248 -9.50 17.97 -32.45
CA ASP A 248 -9.10 16.86 -31.57
C ASP A 248 -7.61 16.95 -31.18
N GLN A 249 -6.94 18.06 -31.50
CA GLN A 249 -5.52 18.24 -31.18
C GLN A 249 -5.29 18.35 -29.67
N SER A 250 -4.24 17.70 -29.21
CA SER A 250 -3.83 17.67 -27.80
C SER A 250 -2.33 17.89 -27.64
N VAL A 251 -1.94 18.45 -26.50
CA VAL A 251 -0.54 18.62 -26.10
C VAL A 251 -0.39 18.26 -24.62
N ALA A 252 0.71 17.60 -24.28
CA ALA A 252 1.12 17.35 -22.90
C ALA A 252 2.52 17.93 -22.68
N ILE A 253 2.73 18.55 -21.53
CA ILE A 253 3.97 19.24 -21.17
C ILE A 253 4.36 18.82 -19.77
N GLN A 254 5.51 18.16 -19.65
CA GLN A 254 6.12 17.86 -18.37
C GLN A 254 7.13 18.95 -18.02
N PHE A 255 7.07 19.44 -16.79
CA PHE A 255 8.00 20.42 -16.25
C PHE A 255 9.10 19.75 -15.41
N GLU A 256 10.19 20.46 -15.17
CA GLU A 256 11.35 19.97 -14.39
C GLU A 256 11.01 19.57 -12.94
N ASN A 257 9.89 20.06 -12.40
CA ASN A 257 9.42 19.75 -11.05
C ASN A 257 8.34 18.65 -11.02
N ASP A 258 8.26 17.84 -12.07
CA ASP A 258 7.27 16.76 -12.27
C ASP A 258 5.80 17.22 -12.33
N LEU A 259 5.54 18.51 -12.49
CA LEU A 259 4.21 19.00 -12.87
C LEU A 259 3.91 18.56 -14.30
N LEU A 260 2.69 18.10 -14.56
CA LEU A 260 2.22 17.72 -15.90
C LEU A 260 1.03 18.58 -16.29
N LEU A 261 1.13 19.26 -17.43
CA LEU A 261 0.03 20.00 -18.06
C LEU A 261 -0.45 19.23 -19.28
N ILE A 262 -1.73 18.91 -19.34
CA ILE A 262 -2.37 18.31 -20.51
C ILE A 262 -3.44 19.26 -21.02
N ILE A 263 -3.48 19.46 -22.33
CA ILE A 263 -4.45 20.32 -23.00
C ILE A 263 -5.09 19.54 -24.12
N HIS A 264 -6.40 19.46 -24.11
CA HIS A 264 -7.21 18.92 -25.20
C HIS A 264 -8.03 20.03 -25.84
N GLN A 265 -7.98 20.13 -27.16
CA GLN A 265 -8.97 20.93 -27.89
C GLN A 265 -10.28 20.15 -27.94
N LEU A 266 -11.38 20.77 -27.51
CA LEU A 266 -12.70 20.16 -27.48
C LEU A 266 -13.73 21.09 -28.11
N ALA A 267 -14.65 20.51 -28.87
CA ALA A 267 -15.76 21.26 -29.46
C ALA A 267 -16.74 21.84 -28.43
N ASN A 268 -16.85 21.25 -27.24
CA ASN A 268 -17.81 21.65 -26.21
C ASN A 268 -17.18 21.61 -24.81
N GLU A 269 -17.69 22.46 -23.91
CA GLU A 269 -17.34 22.44 -22.50
C GLU A 269 -17.70 21.07 -21.87
N PRO A 270 -16.80 20.46 -21.07
CA PRO A 270 -17.08 19.22 -20.37
C PRO A 270 -18.26 19.36 -19.38
N ASN A 271 -19.02 18.27 -19.19
CA ASN A 271 -20.13 18.24 -18.24
C ASN A 271 -19.65 18.05 -16.79
N TRP A 272 -19.07 19.09 -16.20
CA TRP A 272 -18.53 19.07 -14.84
C TRP A 272 -19.53 18.62 -13.78
N ASN A 273 -20.81 18.99 -13.92
CA ASN A 273 -21.87 18.58 -13.01
C ASN A 273 -22.12 17.07 -13.04
N GLY A 274 -22.08 16.48 -14.23
CA GLY A 274 -22.18 15.04 -14.41
C GLY A 274 -21.02 14.33 -13.73
N THR A 275 -19.78 14.79 -13.99
CA THR A 275 -18.56 14.17 -13.45
C THR A 275 -18.55 14.16 -11.92
N VAL A 276 -18.85 15.29 -11.25
CA VAL A 276 -18.90 15.35 -9.78
C VAL A 276 -19.97 14.43 -9.20
N SER A 277 -21.07 14.21 -9.93
CA SER A 277 -22.12 13.30 -9.48
C SER A 277 -21.67 11.83 -9.50
N SER A 278 -20.71 11.48 -10.36
CA SER A 278 -20.13 10.14 -10.47
C SER A 278 -18.82 9.95 -9.70
N ALA A 279 -18.11 11.04 -9.36
CA ALA A 279 -16.81 11.04 -8.70
C ALA A 279 -16.83 12.06 -7.55
N PRO A 280 -17.36 11.68 -6.36
CA PRO A 280 -17.55 12.58 -5.23
C PRO A 280 -16.25 13.13 -4.63
N GLU A 281 -15.10 12.54 -4.95
CA GLU A 281 -13.77 13.03 -4.59
C GLU A 281 -13.37 14.31 -5.32
N LEU A 282 -14.05 14.65 -6.43
CA LEU A 282 -13.79 15.85 -7.21
C LEU A 282 -14.55 17.06 -6.62
N ALA A 283 -13.82 18.14 -6.37
CA ALA A 283 -14.37 19.42 -5.98
C ALA A 283 -14.62 20.31 -7.20
N LYS A 284 -15.73 21.05 -7.19
CA LYS A 284 -15.92 22.16 -8.13
C LYS A 284 -15.01 23.31 -7.75
N ILE A 285 -14.31 23.83 -8.75
CA ILE A 285 -13.38 24.95 -8.59
C ILE A 285 -13.65 26.01 -9.65
N SER A 286 -12.96 27.15 -9.52
CA SER A 286 -12.86 28.13 -10.59
C SER A 286 -11.41 28.58 -10.75
N VAL A 287 -10.92 28.62 -11.98
CA VAL A 287 -9.58 29.11 -12.34
C VAL A 287 -9.78 30.34 -13.22
N ASN A 288 -9.33 31.51 -12.75
CA ASN A 288 -9.48 32.77 -13.50
C ASN A 288 -10.91 33.06 -14.00
N GLY A 289 -11.93 32.63 -13.25
CA GLY A 289 -13.35 32.80 -13.60
C GLY A 289 -13.93 31.72 -14.52
N HIS A 290 -13.12 30.75 -14.95
CA HIS A 290 -13.56 29.56 -15.69
C HIS A 290 -13.97 28.46 -14.73
N ASN A 291 -15.00 27.69 -15.06
CA ASN A 291 -15.43 26.55 -14.26
C ASN A 291 -14.49 25.37 -14.47
N GLY A 292 -14.32 24.57 -13.43
CA GLY A 292 -13.46 23.41 -13.47
C GLY A 292 -13.71 22.42 -12.34
N LEU A 293 -12.88 21.39 -12.30
CA LEU A 293 -12.82 20.37 -11.26
C LEU A 293 -11.40 20.26 -10.71
N GLY A 294 -11.28 19.90 -9.44
CA GLY A 294 -9.98 19.55 -8.89
C GLY A 294 -10.08 18.54 -7.77
N ALA A 295 -8.97 17.86 -7.51
CA ALA A 295 -8.84 16.86 -6.47
C ALA A 295 -7.45 16.96 -5.81
N ASN A 296 -7.39 16.55 -4.55
CA ASN A 296 -6.11 16.29 -3.89
C ASN A 296 -5.53 14.96 -4.38
N PRO A 297 -4.20 14.77 -4.29
CA PRO A 297 -3.61 13.44 -4.42
C PRO A 297 -4.27 12.45 -3.46
N GLY A 298 -4.50 11.23 -3.91
CA GLY A 298 -5.18 10.22 -3.11
C GLY A 298 -5.51 8.97 -3.90
N VAL A 299 -6.72 8.47 -3.73
CA VAL A 299 -7.21 7.27 -4.42
C VAL A 299 -8.56 7.57 -5.06
N THR A 300 -8.74 7.10 -6.29
CA THR A 300 -10.03 7.07 -7.00
C THR A 300 -10.49 5.62 -7.16
N PHE A 301 -11.80 5.43 -7.34
CA PHE A 301 -12.40 4.12 -7.54
C PHE A 301 -12.84 3.95 -8.98
N VAL A 302 -12.18 3.06 -9.71
CA VAL A 302 -12.55 2.72 -11.09
C VAL A 302 -12.96 1.26 -11.15
N ALA A 303 -14.19 0.99 -11.60
CA ALA A 303 -14.73 -0.36 -11.71
C ALA A 303 -14.62 -1.21 -10.41
N GLY A 304 -14.74 -0.56 -9.24
CA GLY A 304 -14.67 -1.22 -7.94
C GLY A 304 -13.25 -1.53 -7.43
N LYS A 305 -12.21 -1.00 -8.10
CA LYS A 305 -10.83 -1.07 -7.65
C LYS A 305 -10.29 0.31 -7.31
N GLU A 306 -9.45 0.36 -6.30
CA GLU A 306 -8.72 1.56 -5.89
C GLU A 306 -7.52 1.80 -6.81
N TYR A 307 -7.38 3.03 -7.28
CA TYR A 307 -6.24 3.47 -8.08
C TYR A 307 -5.64 4.73 -7.45
N PRO A 308 -4.31 4.83 -7.33
CA PRO A 308 -3.66 6.09 -7.02
C PRO A 308 -4.13 7.17 -8.00
N TYR A 309 -4.55 8.31 -7.48
CA TYR A 309 -5.00 9.45 -8.26
C TYR A 309 -4.11 10.64 -7.95
N PRO A 310 -3.41 11.22 -8.94
CA PRO A 310 -2.64 12.44 -8.73
C PRO A 310 -3.55 13.60 -8.32
N GLY A 311 -3.00 14.59 -7.62
CA GLY A 311 -3.67 15.87 -7.47
C GLY A 311 -3.93 16.46 -8.85
N SER A 312 -5.11 17.03 -9.05
CA SER A 312 -5.51 17.57 -10.35
C SER A 312 -6.29 18.88 -10.25
N VAL A 313 -6.11 19.73 -11.25
CA VAL A 313 -6.90 20.95 -11.50
C VAL A 313 -7.20 21.02 -12.99
N ALA A 314 -8.46 20.79 -13.37
CA ALA A 314 -8.97 20.84 -14.73
C ALA A 314 -9.94 22.01 -14.90
N TRP A 315 -9.83 22.77 -15.98
CA TRP A 315 -10.77 23.85 -16.31
C TRP A 315 -10.90 24.03 -17.82
N TRP A 316 -12.02 24.65 -18.23
CA TRP A 316 -12.30 24.89 -19.64
C TRP A 316 -12.19 26.38 -20.00
N MET A 317 -11.36 26.68 -21.00
CA MET A 317 -11.14 28.05 -21.49
C MET A 317 -11.01 28.06 -23.02
N ASN A 318 -11.88 28.82 -23.69
CA ASN A 318 -11.79 29.11 -25.13
C ASN A 318 -11.71 27.85 -26.03
N GLY A 319 -12.44 26.78 -25.70
CA GLY A 319 -12.41 25.53 -26.46
C GLY A 319 -11.27 24.58 -26.07
N LEU A 320 -10.52 24.91 -25.02
CA LEU A 320 -9.46 24.07 -24.46
C LEU A 320 -9.91 23.51 -23.12
N ASP A 321 -9.79 22.20 -22.96
CA ASP A 321 -9.82 21.53 -21.67
C ASP A 321 -8.38 21.40 -21.17
N ILE A 322 -8.06 22.13 -20.11
CA ILE A 322 -6.71 22.28 -19.58
C ILE A 322 -6.67 21.60 -18.22
N THR A 323 -5.74 20.66 -18.03
CA THR A 323 -5.56 19.96 -16.77
C THR A 323 -4.11 19.98 -16.30
N LEU A 324 -3.90 20.40 -15.05
CA LEU A 324 -2.66 20.24 -14.31
C LEU A 324 -2.74 19.01 -13.42
N TYR A 325 -1.67 18.21 -13.40
CA TYR A 325 -1.49 17.05 -12.54
C TYR A 325 -0.20 17.16 -11.73
N SER A 326 -0.25 16.71 -10.48
CA SER A 326 0.92 16.54 -9.63
C SER A 326 0.69 15.45 -8.60
N ASP A 327 1.70 14.60 -8.38
CA ASP A 327 1.64 13.58 -7.32
C ASP A 327 1.94 14.15 -5.93
N THR A 328 2.52 15.35 -5.85
CA THR A 328 3.05 15.91 -4.59
C THR A 328 2.31 17.16 -4.13
N LEU A 329 1.68 17.89 -5.05
CA LEU A 329 0.98 19.14 -4.73
C LEU A 329 -0.50 18.90 -4.44
N TYR A 330 -0.98 19.53 -3.37
CA TYR A 330 -2.40 19.49 -3.03
C TYR A 330 -3.21 20.50 -3.86
N LEU A 331 -4.53 20.36 -3.84
CA LEU A 331 -5.46 21.15 -4.63
C LEU A 331 -5.24 22.66 -4.48
N GLU A 332 -4.99 23.15 -3.26
CA GLU A 332 -4.76 24.58 -3.01
C GLU A 332 -3.51 25.10 -3.72
N GLU A 333 -2.44 24.31 -3.78
CA GLU A 333 -1.19 24.67 -4.44
C GLU A 333 -1.33 24.60 -5.96
N LEU A 334 -1.98 23.55 -6.46
CA LEU A 334 -2.29 23.40 -7.88
C LEU A 334 -3.18 24.54 -8.39
N LEU A 335 -4.16 25.00 -7.60
CA LEU A 335 -5.01 26.13 -7.97
C LEU A 335 -4.20 27.43 -8.14
N LYS A 336 -3.25 27.70 -7.22
CA LYS A 336 -2.38 28.89 -7.33
C LYS A 336 -1.52 28.85 -8.59
N ILE A 337 -1.09 27.66 -9.03
CA ILE A 337 -0.34 27.49 -10.28
C ILE A 337 -1.28 27.65 -11.49
N ALA A 338 -2.47 27.04 -11.45
CA ALA A 338 -3.46 27.16 -12.51
C ALA A 338 -3.85 28.62 -12.78
N GLU A 339 -3.94 29.45 -11.74
CA GLU A 339 -4.22 30.88 -11.85
C GLU A 339 -3.14 31.67 -12.61
N THR A 340 -1.90 31.16 -12.73
CA THR A 340 -0.83 31.81 -13.50
C THR A 340 -0.79 31.38 -14.97
N VAL A 341 -1.64 30.43 -15.38
CA VAL A 341 -1.71 29.94 -16.76
C VAL A 341 -2.48 30.95 -17.63
N HIS A 342 -1.85 31.44 -18.71
CA HIS A 342 -2.39 32.51 -19.56
C HIS A 342 -2.11 32.31 -21.06
#